data_AF-A0A538NR04-F1
#
_entry.id   AF-A0A538NR04-F1
#
_cell.length_a   1.000
_cell.length_b   1.000
_cell.length_c   1.000
_cell.angle_alpha   90.00
_cell.angle_beta   90.00
_cell.angle_gamma   90.00
#
_symmetry.space_group_name_H-M   'P 1'
#
loop_
_entity.id
_entity.type
_entity.pdbx_description
1 polymer ?
#
loop_
_entity_poly.entity_id
_entity_poly.type
_entity_poly.pdbx_seq_one_letter_code
_entity_poly.pdbx_strand_id
1 'polypeptide(L)'
;MVPADNEVPSLSAIGGSPYHGPVAFTTTHWSVVLEAQGPTHAAQAALGKLCSTYWRPIYGFVRRQGVGPEEAKDLTQGFFALLLERRDLNTVRQEKGRLRSYLLTSLKHFLTNERNRAMAIKRGEGQRLIPLEDLRDRELIGFDPSETLAADQIYERRWALSVLDQALARLGDEHRAAGTMRLFNQLQKSLTDEPDHPSPADTAHEFGMTESAVRQASYRLRQRYRQVLREEIAHTVILPGDIDDELRHLIAVLRT
;
A
#
# COMPACT_ATOMS: atom_id res chain seq x y z
N MET A 1 -28.49 76.18 14.58
CA MET A 1 -27.67 75.37 15.51
C MET A 1 -26.72 74.54 14.65
N VAL A 2 -25.43 74.84 14.76
CA VAL A 2 -24.21 74.23 14.17
C VAL A 2 -23.96 72.83 14.82
N PRO A 3 -23.07 71.89 14.37
CA PRO A 3 -22.26 71.71 13.14
C PRO A 3 -22.37 70.32 12.47
N ALA A 4 -21.55 70.15 11.42
CA ALA A 4 -20.98 68.93 10.84
C ALA A 4 -20.35 67.93 11.84
N ASP A 5 -20.16 66.68 11.40
CA ASP A 5 -18.83 66.05 11.45
C ASP A 5 -18.71 64.84 10.52
N ASN A 6 -17.47 64.66 10.04
CA ASN A 6 -16.98 63.70 9.08
C ASN A 6 -16.08 62.72 9.85
N GLU A 7 -16.40 61.42 9.90
CA GLU A 7 -15.43 60.39 10.32
C GLU A 7 -15.61 59.09 9.53
N VAL A 8 -14.54 58.71 8.82
CA VAL A 8 -14.24 57.33 8.42
C VAL A 8 -13.71 56.61 9.66
N PRO A 9 -13.98 55.31 9.88
CA PRO A 9 -12.89 54.35 9.65
C PRO A 9 -13.31 52.93 9.21
N SER A 10 -12.34 52.26 8.59
CA SER A 10 -12.02 50.83 8.73
C SER A 10 -12.85 49.74 8.04
N LEU A 11 -12.27 49.22 6.96
CA LEU A 11 -11.91 47.81 6.76
C LEU A 11 -12.52 46.79 7.72
N SER A 12 -13.36 45.90 7.18
CA SER A 12 -13.34 44.48 7.54
C SER A 12 -13.75 43.64 6.35
N ALA A 13 -12.78 42.83 5.92
CA ALA A 13 -12.92 41.73 4.98
C ALA A 13 -13.80 40.61 5.56
N ILE A 14 -13.91 39.54 4.75
CA ILE A 14 -14.38 38.18 5.07
C ILE A 14 -15.87 37.98 4.72
N GLY A 15 -16.29 36.99 3.95
CA GLY A 15 -15.58 35.80 3.49
C GLY A 15 -16.14 35.29 2.17
N GLY A 16 -15.20 34.96 1.28
CA GLY A 16 -15.48 34.23 0.06
C GLY A 16 -16.12 32.89 0.37
N SER A 17 -17.14 32.58 -0.41
CA SER A 17 -17.69 31.24 -0.56
C SER A 17 -16.61 30.32 -1.13
N PRO A 18 -16.25 29.20 -0.47
CA PRO A 18 -15.60 28.11 -1.13
C PRO A 18 -16.68 27.07 -1.47
N TYR A 19 -17.25 27.17 -2.68
CA TYR A 19 -17.70 25.96 -3.36
C TYR A 19 -16.47 25.15 -3.76
N HIS A 20 -15.82 24.53 -2.77
CA HIS A 20 -14.95 23.39 -3.02
C HIS A 20 -15.83 22.16 -2.80
N GLY A 21 -16.57 21.81 -3.86
CA GLY A 21 -17.20 20.51 -3.93
C GLY A 21 -16.15 19.43 -3.66
N PRO A 22 -16.49 18.34 -2.97
CA PRO A 22 -15.53 17.28 -2.70
C PRO A 22 -14.96 16.82 -4.03
N VAL A 23 -13.66 17.06 -4.22
CA VAL A 23 -12.90 16.47 -5.32
C VAL A 23 -13.12 14.98 -5.18
N ALA A 24 -13.88 14.40 -6.11
CA ALA A 24 -14.14 12.98 -6.14
C ALA A 24 -12.79 12.28 -6.31
N PHE A 25 -12.24 11.81 -5.20
CA PHE A 25 -11.09 10.92 -5.23
C PHE A 25 -11.55 9.67 -5.96
N THR A 26 -11.07 9.47 -7.19
CA THR A 26 -11.16 8.20 -7.91
C THR A 26 -10.37 7.18 -7.10
N THR A 27 -11.10 6.56 -6.19
CA THR A 27 -10.57 5.74 -5.13
C THR A 27 -10.39 4.35 -5.71
N THR A 28 -9.17 4.02 -6.15
CA THR A 28 -8.80 2.63 -6.49
C THR A 28 -8.69 1.80 -5.22
N HIS A 29 -9.75 1.72 -4.43
CA HIS A 29 -9.73 1.14 -3.10
C HIS A 29 -9.90 -0.38 -3.13
N TRP A 30 -9.40 -1.05 -2.10
CA TRP A 30 -9.85 -2.38 -1.71
C TRP A 30 -11.40 -2.46 -1.62
N SER A 31 -12.07 -1.37 -1.27
CA SER A 31 -13.54 -1.26 -1.39
C SER A 31 -14.04 -1.41 -2.84
N VAL A 32 -13.31 -0.94 -3.87
CA VAL A 32 -13.66 -1.18 -5.28
C VAL A 32 -13.53 -2.65 -5.65
N VAL A 33 -12.53 -3.37 -5.11
CA VAL A 33 -12.42 -4.82 -5.30
C VAL A 33 -13.58 -5.55 -4.59
N LEU A 34 -14.02 -5.06 -3.42
CA LEU A 34 -15.16 -5.62 -2.68
C LEU A 34 -16.53 -5.30 -3.32
N GLU A 35 -16.70 -4.09 -3.86
CA GLU A 35 -17.94 -3.60 -4.47
C GLU A 35 -18.10 -4.07 -5.92
N ALA A 36 -17.00 -4.20 -6.66
CA ALA A 36 -17.04 -4.64 -8.04
C ALA A 36 -16.88 -6.15 -8.15
N GLN A 37 -17.97 -6.88 -7.92
CA GLN A 37 -18.07 -8.31 -8.24
C GLN A 37 -18.26 -8.58 -9.76
N GLY A 38 -17.94 -7.61 -10.63
CA GLY A 38 -18.17 -7.64 -12.08
C GLY A 38 -16.97 -7.14 -12.90
N PRO A 39 -16.96 -7.37 -14.23
CA PRO A 39 -15.81 -7.11 -15.11
C PRO A 39 -15.70 -5.62 -15.49
N THR A 40 -15.71 -4.72 -14.51
CA THR A 40 -15.48 -3.30 -14.78
C THR A 40 -13.99 -3.02 -14.94
N HIS A 41 -13.64 -2.05 -15.78
CA HIS A 41 -12.25 -1.65 -15.99
C HIS A 41 -11.60 -1.15 -14.69
N ALA A 42 -12.36 -0.49 -13.82
CA ALA A 42 -11.89 -0.05 -12.51
C ALA A 42 -11.54 -1.21 -11.57
N ALA A 43 -12.35 -2.28 -11.56
CA ALA A 43 -12.09 -3.49 -10.77
C ALA A 43 -10.82 -4.21 -11.25
N GLN A 44 -10.68 -4.36 -12.56
CA GLN A 44 -9.50 -5.00 -13.17
C GLN A 44 -8.22 -4.22 -12.87
N ALA A 45 -8.27 -2.88 -12.97
CA ALA A 45 -7.14 -2.02 -12.60
C ALA A 45 -6.78 -2.15 -11.11
N ALA A 46 -7.77 -2.18 -10.22
CA ALA A 46 -7.56 -2.35 -8.79
C ALA A 46 -6.96 -3.72 -8.45
N LEU A 47 -7.42 -4.79 -9.10
CA LEU A 47 -6.87 -6.14 -8.95
C LEU A 47 -5.43 -6.25 -9.46
N GLY A 48 -5.13 -5.64 -10.62
CA GLY A 48 -3.78 -5.57 -11.15
C GLY A 48 -2.83 -4.86 -10.19
N LYS A 49 -3.27 -3.73 -9.61
CA LYS A 49 -2.53 -3.00 -8.59
C LYS A 49 -2.28 -3.88 -7.36
N LEU A 50 -3.31 -4.52 -6.82
CA LEU A 50 -3.20 -5.45 -5.68
C LEU A 50 -2.16 -6.54 -5.94
N CYS A 51 -2.26 -7.23 -7.08
CA CYS A 51 -1.31 -8.28 -7.46
C CYS A 51 0.11 -7.73 -7.50
N SER A 52 0.33 -6.56 -8.12
CA SER A 52 1.66 -5.94 -8.18
C SER A 52 2.21 -5.57 -6.79
N THR A 53 1.37 -5.06 -5.89
CA THR A 53 1.76 -4.64 -4.53
C THR A 53 2.13 -5.84 -3.67
N TYR A 54 1.32 -6.90 -3.72
CA TYR A 54 1.43 -8.03 -2.79
C TYR A 54 2.23 -9.21 -3.32
N TRP A 55 2.59 -9.22 -4.62
CA TRP A 55 3.41 -10.29 -5.19
C TRP A 55 4.72 -10.50 -4.45
N ARG A 56 5.53 -9.43 -4.30
CA ARG A 56 6.84 -9.53 -3.64
C ARG A 56 6.75 -9.90 -2.15
N PRO A 57 5.81 -9.34 -1.37
CA PRO A 57 5.53 -9.80 0.00
C PRO A 57 5.18 -11.29 0.08
N ILE A 58 4.22 -11.75 -0.72
CA ILE A 58 3.73 -13.14 -0.70
C ILE A 58 4.83 -14.10 -1.13
N TYR A 59 5.49 -13.83 -2.24
CA TYR A 59 6.63 -14.63 -2.71
C TYR A 59 7.73 -14.74 -1.64
N GLY A 60 8.07 -13.61 -1.01
CA GLY A 60 9.05 -13.57 0.07
C GLY A 60 8.67 -14.42 1.28
N PHE A 61 7.39 -14.36 1.68
CA PHE A 61 6.84 -15.21 2.73
C PHE A 61 6.99 -16.69 2.35
N VAL A 62 6.52 -17.09 1.17
CA VAL A 62 6.59 -18.49 0.69
C VAL A 62 8.03 -19.00 0.62
N ARG A 63 8.96 -18.20 0.12
CA ARG A 63 10.40 -18.54 0.09
C ARG A 63 10.99 -18.77 1.47
N ARG A 64 10.48 -18.11 2.51
CA ARG A 64 10.95 -18.29 3.87
C ARG A 64 10.45 -19.60 4.49
N GLN A 65 9.42 -20.22 3.92
CA GLN A 65 8.89 -21.52 4.32
C GLN A 65 9.72 -22.71 3.78
N GLY A 66 10.98 -22.49 3.40
CA GLY A 66 11.86 -23.52 2.85
C GLY A 66 11.57 -23.93 1.41
N VAL A 67 10.65 -23.24 0.73
CA VAL A 67 10.24 -23.57 -0.65
C VAL A 67 11.27 -23.10 -1.67
N GLY A 68 11.54 -23.96 -2.67
CA GLY A 68 12.43 -23.65 -3.78
C GLY A 68 11.96 -22.45 -4.63
N PRO A 69 12.85 -21.79 -5.39
CA PRO A 69 12.50 -20.59 -6.14
C PRO A 69 11.33 -20.74 -7.13
N GLU A 70 11.28 -21.83 -7.89
CA GLU A 70 10.24 -22.09 -8.90
C GLU A 70 8.91 -22.48 -8.25
N GLU A 71 8.94 -23.45 -7.33
CA GLU A 71 7.75 -23.84 -6.56
C GLU A 71 7.14 -22.65 -5.79
N ALA A 72 7.96 -21.74 -5.29
CA ALA A 72 7.46 -20.53 -4.64
C ALA A 72 6.78 -19.57 -5.61
N LYS A 73 7.22 -19.48 -6.87
CA LYS A 73 6.50 -18.72 -7.91
C LYS A 73 5.16 -19.37 -8.19
N ASP A 74 5.14 -20.69 -8.37
CA ASP A 74 3.92 -21.45 -8.68
C ASP A 74 2.89 -21.34 -7.55
N LEU A 75 3.31 -21.48 -6.29
CA LEU A 75 2.44 -21.28 -5.13
C LEU A 75 1.93 -19.84 -5.03
N THR A 76 2.77 -18.86 -5.35
CA THR A 76 2.34 -17.44 -5.37
C THR A 76 1.31 -17.20 -6.46
N GLN A 77 1.52 -17.74 -7.67
CA GLN A 77 0.57 -17.67 -8.77
C GLN A 77 -0.74 -18.37 -8.44
N GLY A 78 -0.68 -19.60 -7.92
CA GLY A 78 -1.84 -20.38 -7.52
C GLY A 78 -2.65 -19.68 -6.43
N PHE A 79 -1.99 -19.04 -5.47
CA PHE A 79 -2.66 -18.24 -4.45
C PHE A 79 -3.47 -17.08 -5.07
N PHE A 80 -2.85 -16.29 -5.96
CA PHE A 80 -3.57 -15.21 -6.63
C PHE A 80 -4.68 -15.71 -7.55
N ALA A 81 -4.45 -16.80 -8.28
CA ALA A 81 -5.48 -17.42 -9.11
C ALA A 81 -6.70 -17.82 -8.28
N LEU A 82 -6.49 -18.51 -7.15
CA LEU A 82 -7.57 -18.91 -6.24
C LEU A 82 -8.27 -17.70 -5.62
N LEU A 83 -7.51 -16.67 -5.24
CA LEU A 83 -8.06 -15.42 -4.68
C LEU A 83 -8.99 -14.73 -5.69
N LEU A 84 -8.60 -14.71 -6.97
CA LEU A 84 -9.38 -14.11 -8.06
C LEU A 84 -10.59 -14.98 -8.46
N GLU A 85 -10.44 -16.30 -8.44
CA GLU A 85 -11.52 -17.25 -8.75
C GLU A 85 -12.64 -17.22 -7.71
N ARG A 86 -12.28 -17.12 -6.42
CA ARG A 86 -13.27 -17.19 -5.34
C ARG A 86 -14.27 -16.06 -5.39
N ARG A 87 -13.93 -14.87 -5.92
CA ARG A 87 -14.75 -13.64 -6.03
C ARG A 87 -15.49 -13.17 -4.76
N ASP A 88 -15.48 -13.95 -3.69
CA ASP A 88 -16.25 -13.77 -2.48
C ASP A 88 -15.33 -13.25 -1.39
N LEU A 89 -14.93 -12.00 -1.59
CA LEU A 89 -14.11 -11.23 -0.67
C LEU A 89 -14.95 -10.60 0.46
N ASN A 90 -16.23 -10.99 0.57
CA ASN A 90 -17.13 -10.54 1.63
C ASN A 90 -16.62 -10.92 3.04
N THR A 91 -15.91 -12.03 3.16
CA THR A 91 -15.28 -12.48 4.43
C THR A 91 -14.24 -11.48 4.94
N VAL A 92 -13.64 -10.67 4.06
CA VAL A 92 -12.62 -9.67 4.44
C VAL A 92 -13.22 -8.49 5.20
N ARG A 93 -14.52 -8.20 5.01
CA ARG A 93 -15.22 -7.19 5.82
C ARG A 93 -15.24 -7.57 7.32
N GLN A 94 -15.09 -8.85 7.65
CA GLN A 94 -15.13 -9.35 9.03
C GLN A 94 -13.75 -9.30 9.73
N GLU A 95 -12.65 -9.39 8.97
CA GLU A 95 -11.29 -9.28 9.52
C GLU A 95 -10.84 -7.81 9.63
N LYS A 96 -11.42 -7.06 10.58
CA LYS A 96 -10.91 -5.76 11.10
C LYS A 96 -10.33 -4.79 10.05
N GLY A 97 -10.88 -4.73 8.83
CA GLY A 97 -10.66 -3.65 7.88
C GLY A 97 -9.34 -3.61 7.09
N ARG A 98 -8.37 -4.51 7.29
CA ARG A 98 -7.01 -4.37 6.70
C ARG A 98 -6.65 -5.48 5.71
N LEU A 99 -6.34 -5.08 4.47
CA LEU A 99 -6.00 -6.02 3.39
C LEU A 99 -4.74 -6.83 3.67
N ARG A 100 -3.70 -6.23 4.28
CA ARG A 100 -2.42 -6.92 4.54
C ARG A 100 -2.60 -8.15 5.43
N SER A 101 -3.45 -8.04 6.46
CA SER A 101 -3.66 -9.08 7.45
C SER A 101 -4.48 -10.20 6.86
N TYR A 102 -5.54 -9.85 6.14
CA TYR A 102 -6.35 -10.83 5.41
C TYR A 102 -5.55 -11.65 4.41
N LEU A 103 -4.70 -11.01 3.60
CA LEU A 103 -3.88 -11.70 2.62
C LEU A 103 -2.88 -12.64 3.28
N LEU A 104 -2.29 -12.24 4.41
CA LEU A 104 -1.35 -13.09 5.15
C LEU A 104 -2.05 -14.32 5.74
N THR A 105 -3.20 -14.12 6.41
CA THR A 105 -4.02 -15.21 6.97
C THR A 105 -4.46 -16.17 5.86
N SER A 106 -5.01 -15.64 4.77
CA SER A 106 -5.46 -16.42 3.61
C SER A 106 -4.32 -17.20 2.97
N LEU A 107 -3.12 -16.61 2.86
CA LEU A 107 -1.93 -17.28 2.34
C LEU A 107 -1.50 -18.45 3.23
N LYS A 108 -1.50 -18.27 4.56
CA LYS A 108 -1.18 -19.34 5.50
C LYS A 108 -2.14 -20.53 5.37
N HIS A 109 -3.44 -20.25 5.21
CA HIS A 109 -4.44 -21.29 4.94
C HIS A 109 -4.22 -21.98 3.60
N PHE A 110 -3.96 -21.22 2.53
CA PHE A 110 -3.67 -21.76 1.21
C PHE A 110 -2.47 -22.72 1.23
N LEU A 111 -1.35 -22.30 1.82
CA LEU A 111 -0.15 -23.13 1.88
C LEU A 111 -0.34 -24.39 2.74
N THR A 112 -1.12 -24.30 3.83
CA THR A 112 -1.49 -25.48 4.62
C THR A 112 -2.32 -26.47 3.80
N ASN A 113 -3.29 -25.97 3.02
CA ASN A 113 -4.12 -26.80 2.13
C ASN A 113 -3.29 -27.46 1.02
N GLU A 114 -2.36 -26.74 0.40
CA GLU A 114 -1.48 -27.31 -0.63
C GLU A 114 -0.58 -28.41 -0.07
N ARG A 115 -0.02 -28.24 1.13
CA ARG A 115 0.73 -29.31 1.81
C ARG A 115 -0.15 -30.51 2.11
N ASN A 116 -1.37 -30.29 2.62
CA ASN A 116 -2.32 -31.37 2.89
C ASN A 116 -2.68 -32.12 1.62
N ARG A 117 -2.88 -31.42 0.50
CA ARG A 117 -3.16 -32.01 -0.82
C ARG A 117 -1.97 -32.80 -1.35
N ALA A 118 -0.76 -32.26 -1.30
CA ALA A 118 0.46 -32.97 -1.68
C ALA A 118 0.67 -34.24 -0.84
N MET A 119 0.41 -34.17 0.47
CA MET A 119 0.47 -35.32 1.38
C MET A 119 -0.68 -36.30 1.16
N ALA A 120 -1.86 -35.85 0.76
CA ALA A 120 -3.00 -36.71 0.41
C ALA A 120 -2.77 -37.42 -0.93
N ILE A 121 -2.13 -36.77 -1.90
CA ILE A 121 -1.71 -37.38 -3.17
C ILE A 121 -0.64 -38.45 -2.89
N LYS A 122 0.36 -38.16 -2.05
CA LYS A 122 1.39 -39.13 -1.63
C LYS A 122 0.83 -40.29 -0.80
N ARG A 123 -0.28 -40.07 -0.06
CA ARG A 123 -1.04 -41.11 0.68
C ARG A 123 -2.16 -41.74 -0.16
N GLY A 124 -2.36 -41.24 -1.38
CA GLY A 124 -3.45 -41.57 -2.29
C GLY A 124 -3.23 -42.83 -3.09
N GLU A 125 -2.11 -43.53 -2.88
CA GLU A 125 -2.02 -44.98 -3.03
C GLU A 125 -2.86 -45.70 -1.94
N GLY A 126 -4.13 -45.29 -1.80
CA GLY A 126 -5.16 -45.97 -1.02
C GLY A 126 -5.40 -45.49 0.44
N GLN A 127 -6.06 -44.35 0.66
CA GLN A 127 -7.19 -44.21 1.61
C GLN A 127 -7.87 -42.81 1.61
N ARG A 128 -9.10 -42.81 2.14
CA ARG A 128 -10.26 -41.90 1.99
C ARG A 128 -10.02 -40.39 2.20
N LEU A 129 -10.58 -39.56 1.31
CA LEU A 129 -10.61 -38.10 1.36
C LEU A 129 -11.51 -37.59 2.50
N ILE A 130 -11.05 -36.60 3.29
CA ILE A 130 -11.85 -35.91 4.30
C ILE A 130 -12.46 -34.63 3.69
N PRO A 131 -13.77 -34.36 3.86
CA PRO A 131 -14.45 -33.16 3.37
C PRO A 131 -13.88 -31.83 3.88
N LEU A 132 -14.03 -30.78 3.06
CA LEU A 132 -13.40 -29.47 3.22
C LEU A 132 -13.99 -28.65 4.38
N GLU A 133 -15.17 -29.01 4.87
CA GLU A 133 -15.86 -28.32 5.98
C GLU A 133 -15.23 -28.58 7.37
N ASP A 134 -14.43 -29.64 7.53
CA ASP A 134 -13.77 -30.01 8.81
C ASP A 134 -12.42 -29.30 9.03
N LEU A 135 -11.96 -28.46 8.09
CA LEU A 135 -10.65 -27.79 8.14
C LEU A 135 -10.65 -26.44 8.87
N ARG A 136 -11.82 -25.94 9.30
CA ARG A 136 -11.91 -24.71 10.10
C ARG A 136 -11.29 -24.87 11.50
N ASP A 137 -11.17 -26.11 11.98
CA ASP A 137 -10.69 -26.46 13.33
C ASP A 137 -9.27 -27.06 13.36
N ARG A 138 -8.52 -27.07 12.24
CA ARG A 138 -7.12 -27.52 12.24
C ARG A 138 -6.17 -26.34 12.09
N GLU A 139 -5.92 -25.68 13.22
CA GLU A 139 -4.81 -24.75 13.41
C GLU A 139 -3.45 -25.45 13.15
N LEU A 140 -2.60 -24.73 12.42
CA LEU A 140 -1.12 -24.76 12.50
C LEU A 140 -0.47 -26.15 12.63
N ILE A 141 -0.66 -27.01 11.64
CA ILE A 141 0.21 -28.20 11.51
C ILE A 141 1.31 -27.88 10.49
N GLY A 142 2.52 -27.55 10.98
CA GLY A 142 3.74 -27.76 10.20
C GLY A 142 4.83 -26.70 10.22
N PHE A 143 4.72 -25.62 11.01
CA PHE A 143 5.78 -24.61 11.07
C PHE A 143 6.36 -24.44 12.46
N ASP A 144 7.68 -24.26 12.53
CA ASP A 144 8.31 -23.72 13.72
C ASP A 144 7.75 -22.32 13.99
N PRO A 145 7.20 -22.05 15.19
CA PRO A 145 6.77 -20.70 15.59
C PRO A 145 7.84 -19.63 15.33
N SER A 146 9.13 -19.96 15.48
CA SER A 146 10.24 -19.02 15.27
C SER A 146 10.41 -18.62 13.79
N GLU A 147 10.32 -19.60 12.89
CA GLU A 147 10.37 -19.38 11.43
C GLU A 147 9.13 -18.65 10.94
N THR A 148 7.97 -18.92 11.55
CA THR A 148 6.70 -18.26 11.24
C THR A 148 6.75 -16.78 11.60
N LEU A 149 7.26 -16.43 12.79
CA LEU A 149 7.44 -15.05 13.22
C LEU A 149 8.41 -14.29 12.28
N ALA A 150 9.51 -14.93 11.85
CA ALA A 150 10.44 -14.34 10.90
C ALA A 150 9.81 -14.14 9.50
N ALA A 151 8.98 -15.08 9.04
CA ALA A 151 8.29 -14.96 7.75
C ALA A 151 7.24 -13.84 7.75
N ASP A 152 6.48 -13.70 8.85
CA ASP A 152 5.49 -12.62 9.02
C ASP A 152 6.16 -11.24 8.98
N GLN A 153 7.28 -11.06 9.69
CA GLN A 153 8.04 -9.80 9.67
C GLN A 153 8.58 -9.46 8.27
N ILE A 154 9.10 -10.45 7.53
CA ILE A 154 9.57 -10.26 6.15
C ILE A 154 8.41 -9.86 5.24
N TYR A 155 7.24 -10.50 5.40
CA TYR A 155 6.04 -10.15 4.65
C TYR A 155 5.64 -8.70 4.90
N GLU A 156 5.51 -8.30 6.17
CA GLU A 156 5.13 -6.94 6.55
C GLU A 156 6.15 -5.91 6.04
N ARG A 157 7.46 -6.19 6.17
CA ARG A 157 8.50 -5.27 5.70
C ARG A 157 8.53 -5.12 4.19
N ARG A 158 8.35 -6.21 3.45
CA ARG A 158 8.25 -6.16 1.99
C ARG A 158 7.01 -5.42 1.52
N TRP A 159 5.90 -5.56 2.25
CA TRP A 159 4.69 -4.79 1.98
C TRP A 159 4.95 -3.30 2.17
N ALA A 160 5.52 -2.91 3.30
CA ALA A 160 5.86 -1.52 3.60
C ALA A 160 6.75 -0.90 2.50
N LEU A 161 7.81 -1.60 2.08
CA LEU A 161 8.67 -1.17 0.99
C LEU A 161 7.93 -1.02 -0.34
N SER A 162 7.03 -1.97 -0.66
CA SER A 162 6.26 -1.92 -1.91
C SER A 162 5.31 -0.71 -1.95
N VAL A 163 4.73 -0.34 -0.81
CA VAL A 163 3.89 0.86 -0.69
C VAL A 163 4.72 2.14 -0.88
N LEU A 164 5.93 2.21 -0.30
CA LEU A 164 6.84 3.34 -0.50
C LEU A 164 7.29 3.48 -1.96
N ASP A 165 7.68 2.37 -2.58
CA ASP A 165 8.07 2.31 -4.00
C ASP A 165 6.94 2.83 -4.91
N GLN A 166 5.69 2.44 -4.63
CA GLN A 166 4.52 2.91 -5.38
C GLN A 166 4.28 4.41 -5.20
N ALA A 167 4.41 4.92 -3.97
CA ALA A 167 4.27 6.35 -3.71
C ALA A 167 5.35 7.17 -4.43
N LEU A 168 6.60 6.70 -4.42
CA LEU A 168 7.71 7.35 -5.13
C LEU A 168 7.54 7.27 -6.66
N ALA A 169 7.10 6.13 -7.20
CA ALA A 169 6.84 5.97 -8.62
C ALA A 169 5.76 6.94 -9.11
N ARG A 170 4.66 7.08 -8.35
CA ARG A 170 3.57 7.99 -8.66
C ARG A 170 3.99 9.46 -8.63
N LEU A 171 4.81 9.87 -7.67
CA LEU A 171 5.43 11.19 -7.68
C LEU A 171 6.34 11.40 -8.90
N GLY A 172 7.13 10.39 -9.25
CA GLY A 172 7.97 10.41 -10.44
C GLY A 172 7.13 10.62 -11.71
N ASP A 173 5.98 9.96 -11.82
CA ASP A 173 5.07 10.14 -12.96
C ASP A 173 4.47 11.55 -13.01
N GLU A 174 4.10 12.14 -11.86
CA GLU A 174 3.65 13.54 -11.77
C GLU A 174 4.73 14.51 -12.27
N HIS A 175 5.97 14.32 -11.83
CA HIS A 175 7.11 15.14 -12.27
C HIS A 175 7.51 14.89 -13.72
N ARG A 176 7.30 13.67 -14.26
CA ARG A 176 7.46 13.36 -15.68
C ARG A 176 6.47 14.13 -16.54
N ALA A 177 5.20 14.13 -16.16
CA ALA A 177 4.17 14.89 -16.86
C ALA A 177 4.44 16.41 -16.81
N ALA A 178 4.97 16.91 -15.69
CA ALA A 178 5.34 18.32 -15.53
C ALA A 178 6.69 18.71 -16.17
N GLY A 179 7.45 17.77 -16.77
CA GLY A 179 8.77 18.03 -17.34
C GLY A 179 9.88 18.33 -16.33
N THR A 180 9.67 18.02 -15.05
CA THR A 180 10.58 18.36 -13.93
C THR A 180 11.31 17.13 -13.35
N MET A 181 11.45 16.05 -14.13
CA MET A 181 12.09 14.79 -13.68
C MET A 181 13.51 14.96 -13.15
N ARG A 182 14.33 15.81 -13.78
CA ARG A 182 15.71 16.03 -13.31
C ARG A 182 15.73 16.63 -11.91
N LEU A 183 14.86 17.62 -11.67
CA LEU A 183 14.70 18.24 -10.36
C LEU A 183 14.14 17.23 -9.35
N PHE A 184 13.16 16.42 -9.73
CA PHE A 184 12.62 15.36 -8.87
C PHE A 184 13.70 14.38 -8.43
N ASN A 185 14.51 13.84 -9.35
CA ASN A 185 15.58 12.90 -9.00
C ASN A 185 16.57 13.49 -8.00
N GLN A 186 16.84 14.80 -8.11
CA GLN A 186 17.75 15.49 -7.18
C GLN A 186 17.09 15.73 -5.82
N LEU A 187 15.83 16.19 -5.79
CA LEU A 187 15.09 16.40 -4.55
C LEU A 187 14.74 15.08 -3.85
N GLN A 188 14.54 13.98 -4.58
CA GLN A 188 14.24 12.66 -4.04
C GLN A 188 15.39 12.13 -3.18
N LYS A 189 16.65 12.40 -3.56
CA LYS A 189 17.83 12.07 -2.73
C LYS A 189 17.84 12.77 -1.37
N SER A 190 17.09 13.87 -1.22
CA SER A 190 16.91 14.55 0.07
C SER A 190 15.76 13.97 0.92
N LEU A 191 14.95 13.06 0.35
CA LEU A 191 13.90 12.34 1.07
C LEU A 191 14.44 11.09 1.77
N THR A 192 15.39 10.41 1.12
CA THR A 192 16.15 9.31 1.70
C THR A 192 17.30 9.91 2.49
N ASP A 193 17.49 9.53 3.75
CA ASP A 193 18.55 10.06 4.62
C ASP A 193 19.93 9.49 4.23
N GLU A 194 20.26 9.58 2.94
CA GLU A 194 21.50 9.08 2.36
C GLU A 194 22.66 10.03 2.71
N PRO A 195 23.85 9.50 3.04
CA PRO A 195 25.01 10.30 3.41
C PRO A 195 25.49 11.26 2.31
N ASP A 196 25.11 11.01 1.04
CA ASP A 196 25.40 11.85 -0.14
C ASP A 196 24.22 12.75 -0.55
N HIS A 197 23.37 13.17 0.39
CA HIS A 197 22.27 14.09 0.08
C HIS A 197 22.83 15.41 -0.51
N PRO A 198 22.35 15.84 -1.69
CA PRO A 198 22.89 17.02 -2.34
C PRO A 198 22.60 18.28 -1.53
N SER A 199 23.60 19.16 -1.40
CA SER A 199 23.41 20.45 -0.74
C SER A 199 22.32 21.25 -1.47
N PRO A 200 21.48 22.00 -0.74
CA PRO A 200 20.55 22.95 -1.37
C PRO A 200 21.25 23.93 -2.31
N ALA A 201 22.52 24.27 -2.05
CA ALA A 201 23.35 25.13 -2.89
C ALA A 201 23.71 24.48 -4.23
N ASP A 202 24.10 23.21 -4.24
CA ASP A 202 24.48 22.49 -5.46
C ASP A 202 23.26 22.30 -6.37
N THR A 203 22.12 21.96 -5.77
CA THR A 203 20.84 21.84 -6.48
C THR A 203 20.39 23.21 -7.02
N ALA A 204 20.58 24.28 -6.25
CA ALA A 204 20.26 25.64 -6.70
C ALA A 204 21.09 26.03 -7.94
N HIS A 205 22.39 25.75 -7.91
CA HIS A 205 23.28 26.02 -9.04
C HIS A 205 22.92 25.18 -10.28
N GLU A 206 22.68 23.87 -10.12
CA GLU A 206 22.35 22.96 -11.23
C GLU A 206 21.05 23.37 -11.96
N PHE A 207 20.05 23.83 -11.23
CA PHE A 207 18.73 24.14 -11.77
C PHE A 207 18.47 25.65 -11.97
N GLY A 208 19.46 26.52 -11.73
CA GLY A 208 19.31 27.97 -11.85
C GLY A 208 18.29 28.56 -10.86
N MET A 209 18.17 27.97 -9.68
CA MET A 209 17.24 28.35 -8.62
C MET A 209 17.98 29.08 -7.47
N THR A 210 17.23 29.69 -6.56
CA THR A 210 17.78 30.11 -5.26
C THR A 210 17.75 28.95 -4.27
N GLU A 211 18.66 28.92 -3.29
CA GLU A 211 18.60 27.93 -2.20
C GLU A 211 17.24 27.93 -1.48
N SER A 212 16.64 29.11 -1.30
CA SER A 212 15.30 29.24 -0.70
C SER A 212 14.22 28.57 -1.55
N ALA A 213 14.31 28.69 -2.87
CA ALA A 213 13.39 28.02 -3.80
C ALA A 213 13.57 26.50 -3.79
N VAL A 214 14.81 26.01 -3.67
CA VAL A 214 15.10 24.57 -3.50
C VAL A 214 14.51 24.05 -2.19
N ARG A 215 14.73 24.73 -1.06
CA ARG A 215 14.17 24.34 0.25
C ARG A 215 12.63 24.29 0.21
N GLN A 216 12.00 25.27 -0.44
CA GLN A 216 10.55 25.26 -0.65
C GLN A 216 10.09 24.10 -1.55
N ALA A 217 10.82 23.80 -2.62
CA ALA A 217 10.53 22.67 -3.49
C ALA A 217 10.65 21.33 -2.74
N SER A 218 11.70 21.13 -1.94
CA SER A 218 11.85 19.95 -1.06
C SER A 218 10.72 19.85 -0.03
N TYR A 219 10.28 20.98 0.53
CA TYR A 219 9.15 21.01 1.46
C TYR A 219 7.85 20.58 0.76
N ARG A 220 7.54 21.15 -0.41
CA ARG A 220 6.37 20.78 -1.21
C ARG A 220 6.41 19.32 -1.64
N LEU A 221 7.57 18.80 -2.03
CA LEU A 221 7.76 17.40 -2.37
C LEU A 221 7.46 16.49 -1.17
N ARG A 222 7.97 16.82 0.02
CA ARG A 222 7.67 16.07 1.25
C ARG A 222 6.18 16.07 1.60
N GLN A 223 5.51 17.20 1.43
CA GLN A 223 4.06 17.28 1.65
C GLN A 223 3.28 16.44 0.64
N ARG A 224 3.62 16.53 -0.65
CA ARG A 224 2.99 15.73 -1.70
C ARG A 224 3.25 14.23 -1.48
N TYR A 225 4.47 13.86 -1.09
CA TYR A 225 4.82 12.48 -0.74
C TYR A 225 3.96 11.93 0.39
N ARG A 226 3.77 12.68 1.48
CA ARG A 226 2.88 12.26 2.58
C ARG A 226 1.44 12.08 2.11
N GLN A 227 0.96 12.97 1.24
CA GLN A 227 -0.37 12.87 0.67
C GLN A 227 -0.52 11.62 -0.19
N VAL A 228 0.40 11.40 -1.14
CA VAL A 228 0.40 10.21 -2.00
C VAL A 228 0.51 8.93 -1.17
N LEU A 229 1.39 8.90 -0.16
CA LEU A 229 1.52 7.75 0.73
C LEU A 229 0.22 7.46 1.51
N ARG A 230 -0.46 8.50 1.99
CA ARG A 230 -1.79 8.36 2.61
C ARG A 230 -2.81 7.79 1.63
N GLU A 231 -2.82 8.28 0.39
CA GLU A 231 -3.69 7.76 -0.66
C GLU A 231 -3.39 6.28 -0.97
N GLU A 232 -2.11 5.89 -1.03
CA GLU A 232 -1.73 4.49 -1.22
C GLU A 232 -2.17 3.59 -0.06
N ILE A 233 -2.00 4.02 1.19
CA ILE A 233 -2.49 3.30 2.36
C ILE A 233 -4.03 3.25 2.39
N ALA A 234 -4.71 4.32 1.97
CA ALA A 234 -6.15 4.33 1.86
C ALA A 234 -6.66 3.25 0.89
N HIS A 235 -5.88 2.89 -0.13
CA HIS A 235 -6.22 1.75 -1.01
C HIS A 235 -6.15 0.39 -0.31
N THR A 236 -5.49 0.26 0.84
CA THR A 236 -5.29 -1.01 1.57
C THR A 236 -6.23 -1.21 2.75
N VAL A 237 -7.02 -0.20 3.12
CA VAL A 237 -7.96 -0.23 4.25
C VAL A 237 -9.41 -0.11 3.79
N ILE A 238 -10.33 -0.68 4.57
CA ILE A 238 -11.77 -0.60 4.33
C ILE A 238 -12.34 0.73 4.85
N LEU A 239 -11.89 1.19 6.02
CA LEU A 239 -12.39 2.41 6.65
C LEU A 239 -11.34 3.52 6.60
N PRO A 240 -11.72 4.77 6.26
CA PRO A 240 -10.80 5.90 6.28
C PRO A 240 -10.15 6.15 7.65
N GLY A 241 -10.83 5.79 8.74
CA GLY A 241 -10.30 5.90 10.11
C GLY A 241 -9.09 5.01 10.39
N ASP A 242 -8.88 3.94 9.61
CA ASP A 242 -7.78 3.01 9.81
C ASP A 242 -6.46 3.46 9.15
N ILE A 243 -6.50 4.54 8.34
CA ILE A 243 -5.33 5.03 7.58
C ILE A 243 -4.17 5.42 8.52
N ASP A 244 -4.47 6.14 9.60
CA ASP A 244 -3.44 6.61 10.53
C ASP A 244 -2.81 5.47 11.33
N ASP A 245 -3.61 4.46 11.68
CA ASP A 245 -3.10 3.24 12.31
C ASP A 245 -2.20 2.45 11.37
N GLU A 246 -2.59 2.31 10.10
CA GLU A 246 -1.83 1.56 9.12
C GLU A 246 -0.53 2.27 8.73
N LEU A 247 -0.53 3.61 8.68
CA LEU A 247 0.69 4.40 8.55
C LEU A 247 1.64 4.24 9.73
N ARG A 248 1.11 4.25 10.97
CA ARG A 248 1.93 4.00 12.17
C ARG A 248 2.58 2.63 12.12
N HIS A 249 1.84 1.61 11.68
CA HIS A 249 2.36 0.27 11.51
C HIS A 249 3.44 0.20 10.42
N LEU A 250 3.21 0.83 9.25
CA LEU A 250 4.21 0.92 8.18
C LEU A 250 5.53 1.50 8.70
N ILE A 251 5.48 2.58 9.48
CA ILE A 251 6.67 3.20 10.07
C ILE A 251 7.35 2.27 11.07
N ALA A 252 6.57 1.56 11.89
CA ALA A 252 7.11 0.65 12.89
C ALA A 252 7.90 -0.50 12.25
N VAL A 253 7.36 -1.13 11.21
CA VAL A 253 7.97 -2.28 10.53
C VAL A 253 9.24 -1.90 9.75
N LEU A 254 9.37 -0.65 9.31
CA LEU A 254 10.58 -0.18 8.63
C LEU A 254 11.72 0.21 9.58
N ARG A 255 11.41 0.41 10.87
CA ARG A 255 12.40 0.71 11.91
C ARG A 255 13.05 -0.54 12.52
N THR A 256 12.47 -1.71 12.26
CA THR A 256 12.94 -3.03 12.68
C THR A 256 13.72 -3.71 11.56
#